data_AF-A0A2A3TWR3-F1
#
_entry.id   AF-A0A2A3TWR3-F1
#
_cell.length_a   1.000
_cell.length_b   1.000
_cell.length_c   1.000
_cell.angle_alpha   90.00
_cell.angle_beta   90.00
_cell.angle_gamma   90.00
#
_symmetry.space_group_name_H-M   'P 1'
#
loop_
_entity.id
_entity.type
_entity.pdbx_description
1 polymer ?
#
loop_
_entity_poly.entity_id
_entity_poly.type
_entity_poly.pdbx_seq_one_letter_code
_entity_poly.pdbx_strand_id
1 'polypeptide(L)'
;MNRHGFTLIEAVLALVVASGLFLLATGTDRRLVRPLQHDPVAWYQAVRVLEQPGKYQFCSTTGTILKLWDQQRQTTVHVSLHHQILKLTNSRGQGYYPLLKHVVAVKWQATPYSGLVKMTIRQEGLPSQHVLLDLRGKDF
;
A
#
# COMPACT_ATOMS: atom_id res chain seq x y z
N MET A 1 -2.17 55.28 -43.76
CA MET A 1 -2.75 54.07 -43.16
C MET A 1 -1.78 52.92 -43.44
N ASN A 2 -0.78 52.73 -42.57
CA ASN A 2 0.34 51.82 -42.83
C ASN A 2 -0.07 50.38 -42.47
N ARG A 3 -0.36 49.58 -43.49
CA ARG A 3 -0.48 48.13 -43.35
C ARG A 3 0.94 47.55 -43.41
N HIS A 4 1.61 47.42 -42.26
CA HIS A 4 2.83 46.63 -42.18
C HIS A 4 2.43 45.16 -42.29
N GLY A 5 2.74 44.56 -43.45
CA GLY A 5 2.52 43.14 -43.70
C GLY A 5 3.41 42.33 -42.78
N PHE A 6 2.81 41.31 -42.16
CA PHE A 6 3.47 40.37 -41.28
C PHE A 6 4.66 39.73 -41.99
N THR A 7 5.86 39.94 -41.47
CA THR A 7 7.08 39.46 -42.12
C THR A 7 7.31 37.98 -41.79
N LEU A 8 7.97 37.24 -42.69
CA LEU A 8 8.29 35.81 -42.47
C LEU A 8 9.07 35.60 -41.16
N ILE A 9 9.92 36.56 -40.80
CA ILE A 9 10.73 36.54 -39.58
C ILE A 9 9.84 36.66 -38.34
N GLU A 10 8.85 37.55 -38.35
CA GLU A 10 7.85 37.64 -37.26
C GLU A 10 7.03 36.36 -37.12
N ALA A 11 6.70 35.68 -38.22
CA ALA A 11 5.98 34.41 -38.17
C ALA A 11 6.79 33.31 -37.47
N VAL A 12 8.07 33.21 -37.79
CA VAL A 12 8.98 32.25 -37.13
C VAL A 12 9.15 32.60 -35.65
N LEU A 13 9.29 33.89 -35.33
CA LEU A 13 9.45 34.34 -33.95
C LEU A 13 8.19 34.09 -33.12
N ALA A 14 7.02 34.35 -33.69
CA ALA A 14 5.72 34.04 -33.08
C ALA A 14 5.56 32.52 -32.85
N LEU A 15 6.03 31.68 -33.77
CA LEU A 15 5.97 30.23 -33.63
C LEU A 15 6.85 29.73 -32.48
N VAL A 16 8.05 30.28 -32.32
CA VAL A 16 8.96 29.94 -31.21
C VAL A 16 8.34 30.36 -29.86
N VAL A 17 7.79 31.57 -29.79
CA VAL A 17 7.13 32.07 -28.56
C VAL A 17 5.90 31.23 -28.23
N ALA A 18 5.06 30.92 -29.22
CA ALA A 18 3.88 30.07 -29.03
C ALA A 18 4.26 28.66 -28.59
N SER A 19 5.31 28.07 -29.17
CA SER A 19 5.82 26.75 -28.79
C SER A 19 6.39 26.74 -27.38
N GLY A 20 7.12 27.79 -27.00
CA GLY A 20 7.62 27.97 -25.63
C GLY A 20 6.49 28.12 -24.62
N LEU A 21 5.48 28.93 -24.91
CA LEU A 21 4.28 29.07 -24.08
C LEU A 21 3.51 27.75 -23.97
N PHE A 22 3.40 27.00 -25.08
CA PHE A 22 2.76 25.69 -25.08
C PHE A 22 3.52 24.69 -24.22
N LEU A 23 4.85 24.66 -24.27
CA LEU A 23 5.68 23.82 -23.42
C LEU A 23 5.62 24.23 -21.94
N LEU A 24 5.49 25.52 -21.63
CA LEU A 24 5.30 26.00 -20.26
C LEU A 24 3.90 25.68 -19.72
N ALA A 25 2.87 25.80 -20.57
CA ALA A 25 1.49 25.48 -20.22
C ALA A 25 1.23 23.97 -20.09
N THR A 26 1.93 23.14 -20.88
CA THR A 26 1.75 21.67 -20.88
C THR A 26 2.83 20.92 -20.10
N GLY A 27 3.97 21.55 -19.81
CA GLY A 27 5.14 20.91 -19.20
C GLY A 27 5.04 20.71 -17.68
N THR A 28 4.09 21.34 -17.00
CA THR A 28 3.89 21.19 -15.55
C THR A 28 2.88 20.11 -15.18
N ASP A 29 2.10 19.60 -16.14
CA ASP A 29 1.08 18.56 -15.89
C ASP A 29 1.61 17.12 -16.08
N ARG A 30 2.93 16.96 -16.18
CA ARG A 30 3.61 15.66 -16.22
C ARG A 30 4.04 15.14 -14.85
N ARG A 31 3.50 15.69 -13.76
CA ARG A 31 3.33 14.84 -12.56
C ARG A 31 2.10 14.00 -12.78
N LEU A 32 2.28 12.96 -13.61
CA LEU A 32 1.51 11.72 -13.63
C LEU A 32 1.62 11.07 -12.23
N VAL A 33 1.05 11.71 -11.22
CA VAL A 33 0.60 11.03 -10.02
C VAL A 33 -0.58 10.22 -10.51
N ARG A 34 -0.29 9.02 -11.05
CA ARG A 34 -1.31 7.99 -11.16
C ARG A 34 -1.94 7.95 -9.78
N PRO A 35 -3.21 8.35 -9.60
CA PRO A 35 -3.80 8.35 -8.28
C PRO A 35 -3.64 6.91 -7.79
N LEU A 36 -2.88 6.70 -6.71
CA LEU A 36 -2.84 5.39 -6.08
C LEU A 36 -4.31 5.09 -5.76
N GLN A 37 -4.90 4.18 -6.53
CA GLN A 37 -6.22 3.67 -6.27
C GLN A 37 -6.10 2.83 -5.01
N HIS A 38 -6.22 3.51 -3.88
CA HIS A 38 -6.42 2.90 -2.61
C HIS A 38 -7.80 2.28 -2.66
N ASP A 39 -7.84 0.96 -2.70
CA ASP A 39 -9.07 0.22 -2.48
C ASP A 39 -9.32 0.18 -0.97
N PRO A 40 -10.25 0.99 -0.43
CA PRO A 40 -10.55 0.96 1.00
C PRO A 40 -11.05 -0.42 1.44
N VAL A 41 -11.64 -1.21 0.53
CA VAL A 41 -12.16 -2.55 0.81
C VAL A 41 -11.01 -3.55 1.01
N ALA A 42 -9.90 -3.39 0.29
CA ALA A 42 -8.75 -4.30 0.41
C ALA A 42 -8.16 -4.33 1.83
N TRP A 43 -8.17 -3.20 2.53
CA TRP A 43 -7.78 -3.14 3.95
C TRP A 43 -8.67 -4.01 4.83
N TYR A 44 -9.99 -3.83 4.74
CA TYR A 44 -10.95 -4.61 5.52
C TYR A 44 -10.90 -6.11 5.18
N GLN A 45 -10.68 -6.45 3.90
CA GLN A 45 -10.47 -7.84 3.49
C GLN A 45 -9.22 -8.43 4.13
N ALA A 46 -8.11 -7.70 4.15
CA ALA A 46 -6.88 -8.15 4.79
C ALA A 46 -7.08 -8.44 6.29
N VAL A 47 -7.75 -7.52 7.01
CA VAL A 47 -8.10 -7.71 8.43
C VAL A 47 -9.00 -8.93 8.61
N ARG A 48 -10.06 -9.05 7.81
CA ARG A 48 -11.01 -10.17 7.90
C ARG A 48 -10.37 -11.54 7.63
N VAL A 49 -9.36 -11.60 6.75
CA VAL A 49 -8.61 -12.83 6.50
C VAL A 49 -7.77 -13.21 7.73
N LEU A 50 -7.16 -12.23 8.39
CA LEU A 50 -6.33 -12.47 9.58
C LEU A 50 -7.19 -12.85 10.79
N GLU A 51 -8.33 -12.19 10.98
CA GLU A 51 -9.26 -12.42 12.09
C GLU A 51 -10.26 -13.55 11.80
N GLN A 52 -9.98 -14.41 10.82
CA GLN A 52 -10.89 -15.51 10.49
C GLN A 52 -11.05 -16.43 11.72
N PRO A 53 -12.27 -16.57 12.28
CA PRO A 53 -12.48 -17.30 13.53
C PRO A 53 -11.96 -18.73 13.45
N GLY A 54 -11.20 -19.16 14.46
CA GLY A 54 -10.69 -20.52 14.56
C GLY A 54 -9.68 -20.93 13.48
N LYS A 55 -9.12 -19.99 12.71
CA LYS A 55 -8.11 -20.28 11.69
C LYS A 55 -6.72 -19.93 12.15
N TYR A 56 -6.51 -18.68 12.56
CA TYR A 56 -5.19 -18.20 12.96
C TYR A 56 -5.14 -17.92 14.45
N GLN A 57 -4.11 -18.43 15.10
CA GLN A 57 -3.81 -18.18 16.50
C GLN A 57 -2.46 -17.47 16.62
N PHE A 58 -2.42 -16.43 17.45
CA PHE A 58 -1.20 -15.67 17.70
C PHE A 58 -0.11 -16.54 18.36
N CYS A 59 1.11 -16.51 17.83
CA CYS A 59 2.27 -17.16 18.47
C CYS A 59 3.27 -16.16 19.00
N SER A 60 3.79 -15.29 18.14
CA SER A 60 4.79 -14.29 18.50
C SER A 60 4.91 -13.20 17.44
N THR A 61 5.52 -12.08 17.83
CA THR A 61 5.91 -11.00 16.91
C THR A 61 7.42 -10.84 16.92
N THR A 62 8.03 -10.66 15.74
CA THR A 62 9.44 -10.29 15.60
C THR A 62 9.53 -9.03 14.75
N GLY A 63 9.40 -7.87 15.40
CA GLY A 63 9.46 -6.56 14.74
C GLY A 63 8.38 -6.36 13.68
N THR A 64 8.73 -6.60 12.42
CA THR A 64 7.87 -6.46 11.22
C THR A 64 7.22 -7.77 10.78
N ILE A 65 7.54 -8.89 11.45
CA ILE A 65 6.99 -10.21 11.18
C ILE A 65 6.02 -10.61 12.30
N LEU A 66 4.83 -11.07 11.91
CA LEU A 66 3.86 -11.70 12.80
C LEU A 66 3.85 -13.20 12.52
N LYS A 67 4.06 -14.02 13.55
CA LYS A 67 3.98 -15.48 13.47
C LYS A 67 2.64 -15.95 14.01
N LEU A 68 1.95 -16.75 13.20
CA LEU A 68 0.64 -17.30 13.50
C LEU A 68 0.68 -18.82 13.38
N TRP A 69 -0.13 -19.49 14.19
CA TRP A 69 -0.45 -20.89 14.03
C TRP A 69 -1.74 -21.03 13.23
N ASP A 70 -1.66 -21.65 12.06
CA ASP A 70 -2.82 -22.04 11.27
C ASP A 70 -3.40 -23.33 11.88
N GLN A 71 -4.52 -23.20 12.57
CA GLN A 71 -5.21 -24.29 13.25
C GLN A 71 -5.84 -25.29 12.26
N GLN A 72 -6.20 -24.85 11.05
CA GLN A 72 -6.79 -25.71 10.03
C GLN A 72 -5.75 -26.58 9.35
N ARG A 73 -4.57 -26.02 9.07
CA ARG A 73 -3.45 -26.72 8.41
C ARG A 73 -2.41 -27.28 9.39
N GLN A 74 -2.59 -27.03 10.68
CA GLN A 74 -1.66 -27.41 11.75
C GLN A 74 -0.22 -27.00 11.44
N THR A 75 -0.03 -25.75 11.00
CA THR A 75 1.29 -25.25 10.57
C THR A 75 1.51 -23.79 10.94
N THR A 76 2.76 -23.39 11.11
CA THR A 76 3.10 -21.99 11.34
C THR A 76 3.11 -21.22 10.03
N VAL A 77 2.46 -20.05 10.03
CA VAL A 77 2.48 -19.08 8.94
C VAL A 77 3.04 -17.75 9.43
N HIS A 78 3.63 -17.00 8.51
CA HIS A 78 4.25 -15.71 8.77
C HIS A 78 3.56 -14.64 7.95
N VAL A 79 3.23 -13.53 8.60
CA VAL A 79 2.78 -12.31 7.93
C VAL A 79 3.93 -11.32 7.94
N SER A 80 4.39 -10.94 6.75
CA SER A 80 5.54 -10.07 6.57
C SER A 80 5.38 -9.15 5.37
N LEU A 81 6.15 -8.06 5.37
CA LEU A 81 6.22 -7.11 4.27
C LEU A 81 7.31 -7.51 3.27
N HIS A 82 6.97 -7.56 1.98
CA HIS A 82 7.93 -7.81 0.91
C HIS A 82 7.57 -7.03 -0.35
N HIS A 83 8.50 -6.24 -0.89
CA HIS A 83 8.29 -5.38 -2.06
C HIS A 83 6.96 -4.59 -2.01
N GLN A 84 6.71 -3.90 -0.90
CA GLN A 84 5.48 -3.12 -0.65
C GLN A 84 4.18 -3.93 -0.56
N ILE A 85 4.27 -5.26 -0.44
CA ILE A 85 3.11 -6.14 -0.31
C ILE A 85 3.17 -6.82 1.05
N LEU A 86 2.13 -6.62 1.86
CA LEU A 86 1.90 -7.42 3.04
C LEU A 86 1.40 -8.79 2.59
N LYS A 87 2.14 -9.84 2.94
CA LYS A 87 1.85 -11.20 2.48
C LYS A 87 1.86 -12.19 3.63
N LEU A 88 1.09 -13.25 3.45
CA LEU A 88 1.12 -14.45 4.28
C LEU A 88 1.92 -15.54 3.56
N THR A 89 2.89 -16.09 4.27
CA THR A 89 3.76 -17.19 3.81
C THR A 89 3.75 -18.32 4.84
N ASN A 90 4.20 -19.51 4.47
CA ASN A 90 4.46 -20.56 5.46
C ASN A 90 5.73 -20.28 6.29
N SER A 91 6.04 -21.18 7.22
CA SER A 91 7.22 -21.11 8.10
C SER A 91 8.56 -21.06 7.35
N ARG A 92 8.63 -21.63 6.14
CA ARG A 92 9.81 -21.62 5.26
C ARG A 92 9.87 -20.41 4.32
N GLY A 93 8.94 -19.45 4.46
CA GLY A 93 8.82 -18.30 3.56
C GLY A 93 8.28 -18.66 2.16
N GLN A 94 7.79 -19.89 1.98
CA GLN A 94 7.21 -20.39 0.74
C GLN A 94 5.68 -20.20 0.77
N GLY A 95 5.09 -20.11 -0.42
CA GLY A 95 3.68 -19.75 -0.58
C GLY A 95 3.48 -18.23 -0.49
N TYR A 96 2.67 -17.72 -1.40
CA TYR A 96 2.42 -16.29 -1.56
C TYR A 96 0.91 -16.06 -1.53
N TYR A 97 0.40 -15.58 -0.40
CA TYR A 97 -0.95 -15.05 -0.31
C TYR A 97 -0.89 -13.55 -0.02
N PRO A 98 -1.08 -12.67 -1.03
CA PRO A 98 -1.02 -11.23 -0.83
C PRO A 98 -2.24 -10.75 -0.05
N LEU A 99 -2.00 -10.08 1.07
CA LEU A 99 -3.06 -9.49 1.91
C LEU A 99 -3.34 -8.06 1.51
N LEU A 100 -2.29 -7.25 1.32
CA LEU A 100 -2.44 -5.82 1.05
C LEU A 100 -1.27 -5.29 0.22
N LYS A 101 -1.54 -4.37 -0.71
CA LYS A 101 -0.54 -3.73 -1.58
C LYS A 101 -0.23 -2.30 -1.11
N HIS A 102 0.85 -1.73 -1.65
CA HIS A 102 1.31 -0.36 -1.36
C HIS A 102 1.59 -0.11 0.12
N VAL A 103 2.04 -1.15 0.84
CA VAL A 103 2.40 -1.08 2.25
C VAL A 103 3.83 -0.60 2.38
N VAL A 104 4.03 0.54 3.03
CA VAL A 104 5.35 1.15 3.27
C VAL A 104 5.98 0.56 4.52
N ALA A 105 5.19 0.41 5.58
CA ALA A 105 5.67 -0.12 6.84
C ALA A 105 4.55 -0.87 7.57
N VAL A 106 4.96 -1.90 8.32
CA VAL A 106 4.09 -2.61 9.26
C VAL A 106 4.84 -2.83 10.57
N LYS A 107 4.17 -2.61 11.68
CA LYS A 107 4.67 -2.89 13.02
C LYS A 107 3.65 -3.71 13.78
N TRP A 108 4.11 -4.79 14.37
CA TRP A 108 3.30 -5.67 15.21
C TRP A 108 3.68 -5.45 16.68
N GLN A 109 2.67 -5.40 17.53
CA GLN A 109 2.86 -5.29 18.97
C GLN A 109 1.93 -6.27 19.66
N ALA A 110 2.51 -7.21 20.42
CA ALA A 110 1.74 -8.02 21.34
C ALA A 110 1.07 -7.11 22.38
N THR A 111 -0.17 -7.42 22.72
CA THR A 111 -0.88 -6.72 23.80
C THR A 111 -0.84 -7.55 25.09
N PRO A 112 -1.21 -6.97 26.25
CA PRO A 112 -1.33 -7.73 27.50
C PRO A 112 -2.43 -8.81 27.45
N TYR A 113 -3.38 -8.70 26.52
CA TYR A 113 -4.48 -9.65 26.36
C TYR A 113 -4.08 -10.77 25.41
N SER A 114 -4.22 -12.01 25.86
CA SER A 114 -3.92 -13.19 25.04
C SER A 114 -4.70 -13.16 23.72
N GLY A 115 -3.99 -13.42 22.63
CA GLY A 115 -4.55 -13.45 21.28
C GLY A 115 -4.88 -12.09 20.67
N LEU A 116 -4.74 -10.97 21.39
CA LEU A 116 -4.91 -9.64 20.80
C LEU A 116 -3.56 -9.05 20.39
N VAL A 117 -3.47 -8.62 19.13
CA VAL A 117 -2.26 -8.01 18.56
C VAL A 117 -2.58 -6.66 17.96
N LYS A 118 -1.83 -5.63 18.34
CA LYS A 118 -1.94 -4.32 17.69
C LYS A 118 -1.10 -4.32 16.42
N MET A 119 -1.76 -4.13 15.29
CA MET A 119 -1.13 -3.84 14.01
C MET A 119 -1.10 -2.33 13.80
N THR A 120 0.07 -1.80 13.48
CA THR A 120 0.23 -0.45 12.93
C THR A 120 0.74 -0.56 11.51
N ILE A 121 0.00 -0.01 10.56
CA ILE A 121 0.35 -0.07 9.15
C ILE A 121 0.44 1.33 8.56
N ARG A 122 1.34 1.51 7.58
CA ARG A 122 1.43 2.72 6.77
C ARG A 122 1.38 2.32 5.31
N GLN A 123 0.42 2.87 4.59
CA GLN A 123 0.32 2.72 3.14
C GLN A 123 0.79 4.01 2.46
N GLU A 124 1.22 3.90 1.21
CA GLU A 124 1.74 5.03 0.44
C GLU A 124 0.65 6.08 0.22
N GLY A 125 0.85 7.32 0.66
CA GLY A 125 -0.15 8.38 0.49
C GLY A 125 -1.34 8.32 1.47
N LEU A 126 -1.33 7.40 2.45
CA LEU A 126 -2.31 7.35 3.55
C LEU A 126 -1.67 7.62 4.91
N PRO A 127 -2.42 8.17 5.89
CA PRO A 127 -1.97 8.26 7.27
C PRO A 127 -1.76 6.86 7.86
N SER A 128 -0.93 6.78 8.90
CA SER A 128 -0.76 5.54 9.65
C SER A 128 -2.09 5.08 10.24
N GLN A 129 -2.40 3.81 10.06
CA GLN A 129 -3.60 3.18 10.60
C GLN A 129 -3.20 2.22 11.72
N HIS A 130 -4.06 2.13 12.73
CA HIS A 130 -3.90 1.24 13.87
C HIS A 130 -5.14 0.37 14.01
N VAL A 131 -4.95 -0.94 14.14
CA VAL A 131 -6.03 -1.88 14.37
C VAL A 131 -5.61 -2.91 15.41
N LEU A 132 -6.56 -3.31 16.25
CA LEU A 132 -6.41 -4.46 17.13
C LEU A 132 -6.96 -5.67 16.39
N LEU A 133 -6.12 -6.68 16.21
CA LEU A 133 -6.49 -7.94 15.60
C LEU A 133 -6.85 -8.95 16.67
N ASP A 134 -7.99 -9.61 16.51
CA ASP A 134 -8.34 -10.81 17.26
C ASP A 134 -7.77 -12.07 16.59
N LEU A 135 -6.77 -12.65 17.24
CA LEU A 135 -6.00 -13.82 16.81
C LEU A 135 -5.99 -14.89 17.92
N ARG A 136 -7.11 -15.00 18.66
CA ARG A 136 -7.26 -15.98 19.75
C ARG A 136 -7.38 -17.44 19.26
N GLY A 137 -7.80 -17.65 18.01
CA GLY A 137 -8.05 -18.99 17.47
C GLY A 137 -9.44 -19.52 17.88
N LYS A 138 -9.57 -20.85 17.95
CA LYS A 138 -10.84 -21.57 18.15
C LYS A 138 -11.29 -21.70 19.62
N ASP A 139 -10.46 -21.33 20.59
CA ASP A 139 -10.71 -21.61 22.01
C ASP A 139 -11.58 -20.54 22.72
N PHE A 140 -12.63 -20.06 22.04
CA PHE A 140 -13.71 -19.25 22.62
C PHE A 140 -15.08 -19.76 22.16
#